data_AF-A0A3C2BSP2-F1
#
_entry.id   AF-A0A3C2BSP2-F1
#
_cell.length_a   1.000
_cell.length_b   1.000
_cell.length_c   1.000
_cell.angle_alpha   90.00
_cell.angle_beta   90.00
_cell.angle_gamma   90.00
#
_symmetry.space_group_name_H-M   'P 1'
#
loop_
_entity.id
_entity.type
_entity.pdbx_description
1 polymer ?
#
loop_
_entity_poly.entity_id
_entity_poly.type
_entity_poly.pdbx_seq_one_letter_code
_entity_poly.pdbx_strand_id
1 'polypeptide(L)'
;MKTTLRRPPATESQILKNRYEEAVRIKDAWDYRLRWAQTDHAEATKYGGDTDATARNIRAVEIHVTDAAGELQIARTAWMTATTTERRTA
;
A
#
# COMPACT_ATOMS: atom_id res chain seq x y z
N MET A 1 10.82 -36.74 25.13
CA MET A 1 11.49 -35.56 24.53
C MET A 1 10.60 -35.02 23.42
N LYS A 2 10.05 -33.81 23.56
CA LYS A 2 9.34 -33.12 22.47
C LYS A 2 10.40 -32.35 21.67
N THR A 3 10.73 -32.83 20.48
CA THR A 3 11.52 -32.04 19.52
C THR A 3 10.67 -30.86 19.07
N THR A 4 10.97 -29.68 19.58
CA THR A 4 10.44 -28.42 19.05
C THR A 4 10.97 -28.28 17.63
N LEU A 5 10.18 -28.68 16.63
CA LEU A 5 10.49 -28.42 15.23
C LEU A 5 10.52 -26.90 15.04
N ARG A 6 11.71 -26.31 15.02
CA ARG A 6 11.87 -24.91 14.60
C ARG A 6 11.47 -24.85 13.13
N ARG A 7 10.51 -23.98 12.79
CA ARG A 7 10.21 -23.69 11.38
C ARG A 7 11.50 -23.21 10.72
N PRO A 8 11.78 -23.63 9.48
CA PRO A 8 12.87 -23.06 8.71
C PRO A 8 12.70 -21.54 8.61
N PRO A 9 13.79 -20.77 8.52
CA PRO A 9 13.73 -19.32 8.34
C PRO A 9 12.94 -18.99 7.07
N ALA A 10 12.26 -17.83 7.06
CA ALA A 10 11.52 -17.38 5.90
C ALA A 10 12.46 -17.16 4.71
N THR A 11 12.04 -17.57 3.51
CA THR A 11 12.80 -17.30 2.28
C THR A 11 12.73 -15.82 1.93
N GLU A 12 13.62 -15.36 1.05
CA GLU A 12 13.62 -13.98 0.58
C GLU A 12 12.29 -13.64 -0.12
N SER A 13 11.78 -14.56 -0.96
CA SER A 13 10.45 -14.41 -1.56
C SER A 13 9.34 -14.26 -0.51
N GLN A 14 9.37 -15.00 0.59
CA GLN A 14 8.37 -14.88 1.66
C GLN A 14 8.44 -13.53 2.38
N ILE A 15 9.65 -13.03 2.65
CA ILE A 15 9.86 -11.72 3.26
C ILE A 15 9.35 -10.61 2.33
N LEU A 16 9.70 -10.68 1.04
CA LEU A 16 9.29 -9.68 0.05
C LEU A 16 7.78 -9.75 -0.25
N LYS A 17 7.16 -10.94 -0.17
CA LYS A 17 5.71 -11.08 -0.25
C LYS A 17 5.03 -10.33 0.89
N ASN A 18 5.52 -10.45 2.12
CA ASN A 18 4.96 -9.71 3.26
C ASN A 18 5.08 -8.19 3.06
N ARG A 19 6.19 -7.71 2.50
CA ARG A 19 6.35 -6.28 2.15
C ARG A 19 5.39 -5.83 1.06
N TYR A 20 5.14 -6.68 0.06
CA TYR A 20 4.12 -6.41 -0.96
C TYR A 20 2.71 -6.33 -0.35
N GLU A 21 2.35 -7.27 0.53
CA GLU A 21 1.04 -7.27 1.23
C GLU A 21 0.87 -6.06 2.17
N GLU A 22 1.96 -5.56 2.77
CA GLU A 22 1.95 -4.31 3.52
C GLU A 22 1.75 -3.09 2.59
N ALA A 23 2.46 -3.03 1.47
CA ALA A 23 2.30 -1.96 0.49
C ALA A 23 0.88 -1.91 -0.09
N VAL A 24 0.24 -3.07 -0.34
CA VAL A 24 -1.18 -3.16 -0.73
C VAL A 24 -2.07 -2.48 0.31
N ARG A 25 -1.91 -2.84 1.60
CA ARG A 25 -2.71 -2.27 2.69
C ARG A 25 -2.52 -0.76 2.83
N ILE A 26 -1.29 -0.27 2.66
CA ILE A 26 -0.99 1.17 2.69
C ILE A 26 -1.67 1.88 1.52
N LYS A 27 -1.58 1.33 0.31
CA LYS A 27 -2.25 1.89 -0.87
C LYS A 27 -3.76 1.97 -0.63
N ASP A 28 -4.38 0.86 -0.25
CA ASP A 28 -5.83 0.80 -0.01
C ASP A 28 -6.30 1.82 1.03
N ALA A 29 -5.50 2.04 2.07
CA ALA A 29 -5.78 3.03 3.09
C ALA A 29 -5.69 4.48 2.56
N TRP A 30 -4.77 4.77 1.64
CA TRP A 30 -4.68 6.08 0.99
C TRP A 30 -5.81 6.31 -0.02
N ASP A 31 -6.18 5.30 -0.80
CA ASP A 31 -7.34 5.36 -1.68
C ASP A 31 -8.64 5.63 -0.91
N TYR A 32 -8.79 4.99 0.25
CA TYR A 32 -9.93 5.22 1.12
C TYR A 32 -9.96 6.68 1.62
N ARG A 33 -8.82 7.22 2.05
CA ARG A 33 -8.70 8.63 2.46
C ARG A 33 -9.02 9.59 1.33
N LEU A 34 -8.62 9.27 0.09
CA LEU A 34 -8.94 10.10 -1.07
C LEU A 34 -10.45 10.15 -1.31
N ARG A 35 -11.13 9.00 -1.29
CA ARG A 35 -12.60 8.95 -1.41
C ARG A 35 -13.30 9.74 -0.31
N TRP A 36 -12.77 9.67 0.91
CA TRP A 36 -13.30 10.43 2.03
C TRP A 36 -13.11 11.94 1.85
N ALA A 37 -11.90 12.39 1.48
CA ALA A 37 -11.64 13.81 1.19
C ALA A 37 -12.49 14.36 0.02
N GLN A 38 -12.75 13.54 -1.00
CA GLN A 38 -13.67 13.87 -2.10
C GLN A 38 -15.12 14.01 -1.61
N THR A 39 -15.53 13.18 -0.64
CA THR A 39 -16.86 13.26 -0.01
C THR A 39 -17.01 14.56 0.77
N ASP A 40 -16.02 14.90 1.61
CA ASP A 40 -16.02 16.16 2.37
C ASP A 40 -16.10 17.38 1.46
N HIS A 41 -15.39 17.36 0.32
CA HIS A 41 -15.45 18.44 -0.66
C HIS A 41 -16.82 18.56 -1.32
N ALA A 42 -17.46 17.44 -1.65
CA ALA A 42 -18.82 17.44 -2.19
C ALA A 42 -19.83 18.00 -1.17
N GLU A 43 -19.68 17.65 0.11
CA GLU A 43 -20.51 18.19 1.20
C GLU A 43 -20.28 19.70 1.38
N ALA A 44 -19.02 20.15 1.44
CA ALA A 44 -18.68 21.57 1.53
C ALA A 44 -19.28 22.36 0.35
N THR A 45 -19.19 21.82 -0.87
CA THR A 45 -19.78 22.42 -2.07
C THR A 45 -21.30 22.55 -1.97
N LYS A 46 -21.98 21.51 -1.47
CA LYS A 46 -23.45 21.47 -1.38
C LYS A 46 -24.00 22.37 -0.28
N TYR A 47 -23.31 22.46 0.85
CA TYR A 47 -23.81 23.11 2.06
C TYR A 47 -23.16 24.46 2.35
N GLY A 48 -22.34 25.00 1.42
CA GLY A 48 -21.71 26.32 1.56
C GLY A 48 -20.52 26.35 2.53
N GLY A 49 -19.79 25.23 2.65
CA GLY A 49 -18.56 25.12 3.42
C GLY A 49 -17.31 25.63 2.68
N ASP A 50 -16.15 25.54 3.32
CA ASP A 50 -14.87 25.96 2.75
C ASP A 50 -14.36 24.98 1.69
N THR A 51 -14.70 25.24 0.42
CA THR A 51 -14.30 24.41 -0.73
C THR A 51 -12.81 24.50 -1.04
N ASP A 52 -12.14 25.60 -0.69
CA ASP A 52 -10.71 25.78 -0.93
C ASP A 52 -9.88 24.93 0.03
N ALA A 53 -10.26 24.89 1.31
CA ALA A 53 -9.62 24.03 2.30
C ALA A 53 -9.77 22.55 1.93
N THR A 54 -10.98 22.12 1.55
CA THR A 54 -11.23 20.72 1.16
C THR A 54 -10.52 20.35 -0.15
N ALA A 55 -10.42 21.27 -1.12
CA ALA A 55 -9.63 21.05 -2.34
C ALA A 55 -8.12 20.92 -2.06
N ARG A 56 -7.57 21.71 -1.12
CA ARG A 56 -6.17 21.54 -0.67
C ARG A 56 -5.94 20.18 0.01
N ASN A 57 -6.90 19.73 0.81
CA ASN A 57 -6.84 18.41 1.44
C ASN A 57 -6.83 17.29 0.40
N ILE A 58 -7.70 17.35 -0.62
CA ILE A 58 -7.69 16.38 -1.73
C ILE A 58 -6.31 16.30 -2.37
N ARG A 59 -5.72 17.44 -2.77
CA ARG A 59 -4.39 17.47 -3.40
C ARG A 59 -3.30 16.88 -2.51
N ALA A 60 -3.33 17.14 -1.21
CA ALA A 60 -2.38 16.56 -0.28
C ALA A 60 -2.50 15.03 -0.21
N VAL A 61 -3.74 14.50 -0.22
CA VAL A 61 -3.99 13.06 -0.22
C VAL A 61 -3.60 12.40 -1.55
N GLU A 62 -3.84 13.07 -2.69
CA GLU A 62 -3.46 12.57 -4.03
C GLU A 62 -1.95 12.31 -4.17
N ILE A 63 -1.11 13.14 -3.54
CA ILE A 63 0.35 12.93 -3.48
C ILE A 63 0.64 11.59 -2.80
N HIS A 64 0.06 11.35 -1.62
CA HIS A 64 0.28 10.11 -0.88
C HIS A 64 -0.28 8.86 -1.59
N VAL A 65 -1.39 8.99 -2.31
CA VAL A 65 -1.91 7.91 -3.17
C VAL A 65 -0.90 7.55 -4.26
N THR A 66 -0.31 8.58 -4.89
CA THR A 66 0.69 8.40 -5.95
C THR A 66 1.96 7.75 -5.40
N ASP A 67 2.47 8.23 -4.26
CA ASP A 67 3.64 7.65 -3.59
C ASP A 67 3.40 6.18 -3.21
N ALA A 68 2.24 5.88 -2.61
CA ALA A 68 1.88 4.52 -2.24
C ALA A 68 1.73 3.58 -3.45
N ALA A 69 1.24 4.08 -4.58
CA ALA A 69 1.17 3.32 -5.82
C ALA A 69 2.58 2.99 -6.36
N GLY A 70 3.52 3.94 -6.27
CA GLY A 70 4.93 3.71 -6.60
C GLY A 70 5.57 2.63 -5.73
N GLU A 71 5.41 2.73 -4.41
CA GLU A 71 5.93 1.74 -3.46
C GLU A 71 5.33 0.35 -3.68
N LEU A 72 4.04 0.27 -3.99
CA LEU A 72 3.37 -1.00 -4.35
C LEU A 72 4.00 -1.63 -5.60
N GLN A 73 4.29 -0.83 -6.62
CA GLN A 73 4.93 -1.32 -7.85
C GLN A 73 6.34 -1.84 -7.58
N ILE A 74 7.13 -1.12 -6.78
CA ILE A 74 8.48 -1.53 -6.37
C ILE A 74 8.43 -2.84 -5.59
N ALA A 75 7.56 -2.93 -4.59
CA ALA A 75 7.41 -4.12 -3.75
C ALA A 75 6.98 -5.35 -4.58
N ARG A 76 6.03 -5.18 -5.51
CA ARG A 76 5.59 -6.22 -6.44
C ARG A 76 6.76 -6.74 -7.29
N THR A 77 7.53 -5.82 -7.86
CA THR A 77 8.65 -6.16 -8.76
C THR A 77 9.75 -6.91 -8.01
N ALA A 78 10.08 -6.48 -6.79
CA ALA A 78 11.05 -7.15 -5.94
C ALA A 78 10.61 -8.60 -5.62
N TRP A 79 9.36 -8.78 -5.20
CA TRP A 79 8.82 -10.11 -4.87
C TRP A 79 8.81 -11.06 -6.08
N MET A 80 8.37 -10.58 -7.26
CA MET A 80 8.35 -11.38 -8.48
C MET A 80 9.75 -11.81 -8.93
N THR A 81 10.73 -10.91 -8.78
CA THR A 81 12.14 -11.20 -9.10
C THR A 81 12.71 -12.27 -8.19
N ALA A 82 12.54 -12.12 -6.86
CA ALA A 82 13.01 -13.10 -5.90
C ALA A 82 12.39 -14.49 -6.10
N THR A 83 11.08 -14.55 -6.36
CA THR A 83 10.37 -15.81 -6.64
C THR A 83 10.91 -16.51 -7.89
N THR A 84 11.29 -15.75 -8.92
CA THR A 84 11.85 -16.30 -10.15
C THR A 84 13.28 -16.81 -9.95
N THR A 85 14.10 -16.06 -9.20
CA THR A 85 15.47 -16.45 -8.87
C THR A 85 15.50 -17.72 -8.04
N GLU A 86 14.71 -17.80 -6.96
CA GLU A 86 14.63 -18.98 -6.09
C GLU A 86 14.21 -20.23 -6.86
N ARG A 87 13.24 -20.12 -7.78
CA ARG A 87 12.80 -21.24 -8.64
C ARG A 87 13.92 -21.76 -9.55
N ARG A 88 14.81 -20.89 -10.04
CA ARG A 88 15.91 -21.28 -10.94
C ARG A 88 17.03 -22.01 -10.21
N THR A 89 17.19 -21.76 -8.91
CA THR A 89 18.29 -22.28 -8.08
C THR A 89 17.92 -23.52 -7.24
N ALA A 90 16.65 -23.93 -7.26
CA ALA A 90 16.13 -25.11 -6.57
C ALA A 90 16.11 -26.34 -7.49
#